data_AF-A0A1H8PL06-F1
#
_entry.id   AF-A0A1H8PL06-F1
#
_cell.length_a   1.000
_cell.length_b   1.000
_cell.length_c   1.000
_cell.angle_alpha   90.00
_cell.angle_beta   90.00
_cell.angle_gamma   90.00
#
_symmetry.space_group_name_H-M   'P 1'
#
loop_
_entity.id
_entity.type
_entity.pdbx_description
1 polymer ?
#
loop_
_entity_poly.entity_id
_entity_poly.type
_entity_poly.pdbx_seq_one_letter_code
_entity_poly.pdbx_strand_id
1 'polypeptide(L)' 'MPITLAYMTRDEYLRQCEADSAEIERQMEWKRIARRLDALYAAQRAGDATVYTRQRIARLEALQAALCGFPEALSA' A
#
# COMPACT_ATOMS: atom_id res chain seq x y z
N MET A 1 30.49 -30.76 -16.60
CA MET A 1 30.07 -30.05 -15.38
C MET A 1 28.57 -30.26 -15.22
N PRO A 2 28.08 -30.99 -14.21
CA PRO A 2 26.64 -31.20 -14.03
C PRO A 2 25.98 -29.89 -13.59
N ILE A 3 24.87 -29.53 -14.23
CA ILE A 3 24.04 -28.40 -13.86
C ILE A 3 23.27 -28.81 -12.60
N THR A 4 23.70 -28.34 -11.44
CA THR A 4 22.93 -28.46 -10.20
C THR A 4 21.73 -27.53 -10.28
N LEU A 5 20.56 -28.06 -10.63
CA LEU A 5 19.29 -27.36 -10.46
C LEU A 5 19.03 -27.25 -8.94
N ALA A 6 19.29 -26.08 -8.36
CA ALA A 6 18.98 -25.83 -6.96
C ALA A 6 17.46 -25.78 -6.80
N TYR A 7 16.85 -26.86 -6.31
CA TYR A 7 15.46 -26.84 -5.87
C TYR A 7 15.38 -26.09 -4.53
N MET A 8 14.53 -25.05 -4.46
CA MET A 8 14.20 -24.42 -3.18
C MET A 8 13.69 -25.49 -2.21
N THR A 9 14.19 -25.45 -0.99
CA THR A 9 13.67 -26.27 0.10
C THR A 9 12.22 -25.88 0.40
N ARG A 10 11.48 -26.80 1.01
CA ARG A 10 10.09 -26.54 1.42
C ARG A 10 9.96 -25.28 2.28
N ASP A 11 10.90 -25.07 3.20
CA ASP A 11 10.89 -23.91 4.11
C ASP A 11 11.16 -22.60 3.35
N GLU A 12 12.08 -22.59 2.38
CA GLU A 12 12.32 -21.43 1.53
C GLU A 12 11.10 -21.11 0.67
N TYR A 13 10.43 -22.14 0.13
CA TYR A 13 9.20 -21.96 -0.64
C TYR A 13 8.09 -21.33 0.20
N LEU A 14 7.87 -21.82 1.43
CA LEU A 14 6.86 -21.26 2.32
C LEU A 14 7.16 -19.79 2.68
N ARG A 15 8.43 -19.46 2.98
CA ARG A 15 8.84 -18.06 3.21
C ARG A 15 8.60 -17.17 2.00
N GLN A 16 8.86 -17.68 0.79
CA GLN A 16 8.59 -16.93 -0.43
C GLN A 16 7.08 -16.72 -0.62
N CYS A 17 6.26 -17.74 -0.41
CA CYS A 17 4.80 -17.61 -0.47
C CYS A 17 4.26 -16.60 0.55
N GLU A 18 4.79 -16.59 1.77
CA GLU A 18 4.45 -15.60 2.80
C GLU A 18 4.84 -14.19 2.37
N ALA A 19 6.05 -14.01 1.83
CA ALA A 19 6.53 -12.72 1.33
C ALA A 19 5.69 -12.21 0.15
N ASP A 20 5.38 -13.08 -0.81
CA ASP A 20 4.53 -12.77 -1.96
C ASP A 20 3.10 -12.41 -1.52
N SER A 21 2.54 -13.14 -0.54
CA SER A 21 1.22 -12.85 0.00
C SER A 21 1.18 -11.49 0.69
N ALA A 22 2.19 -11.18 1.52
CA ALA A 22 2.30 -9.88 2.18
C ALA A 22 2.45 -8.73 1.16
N GLU A 23 3.16 -8.97 0.05
CA GLU A 23 3.29 -7.99 -1.02
C GLU A 23 1.97 -7.75 -1.76
N ILE A 24 1.23 -8.83 -2.08
CA ILE A 24 -0.10 -8.73 -2.69
C ILE A 24 -1.05 -7.95 -1.77
N GLU A 25 -1.04 -8.24 -0.47
CA GLU A 25 -1.85 -7.54 0.51
C GLU A 25 -1.52 -6.05 0.57
N ARG A 26 -0.24 -5.68 0.63
CA ARG A 26 0.21 -4.28 0.56
C ARG A 26 -0.28 -3.58 -0.71
N GLN A 27 -0.14 -4.22 -1.87
CA GLN A 27 -0.59 -3.65 -3.15
C GLN A 27 -2.11 -3.47 -3.20
N MET A 28 -2.87 -4.42 -2.67
CA MET A 28 -4.33 -4.32 -2.61
C MET A 28 -4.78 -3.17 -1.70
N GLU A 29 -4.12 -3.00 -0.54
CA GLU A 29 -4.43 -1.92 0.38
C GLU A 29 -4.06 -0.56 -0.21
N TRP A 30 -2.90 -0.46 -0.86
CA TRP A 30 -2.50 0.75 -1.60
C TRP A 30 -3.53 1.12 -2.67
N LYS A 31 -4.01 0.15 -3.46
CA LYS A 31 -5.03 0.39 -4.50
C LYS A 31 -6.35 0.88 -3.90
N ARG A 32 -6.75 0.38 -2.72
CA ARG A 32 -7.97 0.82 -2.03
C ARG A 32 -7.85 2.27 -1.57
N ILE A 33 -6.71 2.63 -0.98
CA ILE A 33 -6.43 3.99 -0.52
C ILE A 33 -6.39 4.95 -1.71
N ALA A 34 -5.68 4.60 -2.78
CA ALA A 34 -5.59 5.41 -4.00
C ALA A 34 -6.98 5.71 -4.59
N ARG A 35 -7.83 4.69 -4.78
CA ARG A 35 -9.21 4.88 -5.27
C ARG A 35 -10.03 5.83 -4.39
N ARG A 36 -9.80 5.79 -3.07
CA ARG A 36 -10.54 6.65 -2.15
C ARG A 36 -10.04 8.09 -2.18
N LEU A 37 -8.73 8.28 -2.31
CA LEU A 37 -8.12 9.59 -2.53
C LEU A 37 -8.62 10.21 -3.83
N ASP A 38 -8.66 9.46 -4.93
CA ASP A 38 -9.18 9.94 -6.22
C ASP A 38 -10.61 10.48 -6.11
N ALA A 39 -11.48 9.76 -5.39
CA ALA A 39 -12.86 10.18 -5.18
C ALA A 39 -12.97 11.46 -4.33
N LEU A 40 -12.15 11.58 -3.27
CA LEU A 40 -12.12 12.77 -2.42
C LEU A 40 -11.54 13.97 -3.17
N TYR A 41 -10.51 13.77 -3.99
CA TYR A 41 -9.95 14.80 -4.84
C TYR A 41 -10.93 15.24 -5.92
N ALA A 42 -11.71 14.33 -6.49
CA ALA A 42 -12.79 14.67 -7.40
C ALA A 42 -13.87 15.52 -6.70
N ALA A 43 -14.26 15.17 -5.47
CA ALA A 43 -15.19 15.96 -4.67
C ALA A 43 -14.64 17.36 -4.37
N GLN A 44 -13.36 17.47 -4.01
CA GLN A 44 -12.71 18.75 -3.77
C GLN A 44 -12.68 19.63 -5.02
N ARG A 45 -12.38 19.05 -6.20
CA ARG A 45 -12.46 19.75 -7.50
C ARG A 45 -13.88 20.17 -7.87
N ALA A 46 -14.90 19.42 -7.43
CA ALA A 46 -16.30 19.79 -7.60
C ALA A 46 -16.77 20.87 -6.60
N GLY A 47 -15.90 21.35 -5.71
CA GLY A 47 -16.18 22.43 -4.78
C GLY A 47 -16.40 22.01 -3.32
N ASP A 48 -16.21 20.73 -2.97
CA ASP A 48 -16.21 20.30 -1.57
C ASP A 48 -14.97 20.84 -0.84
N ALA A 49 -15.17 21.95 -0.12
CA ALA A 49 -14.15 22.60 0.68
C ALA A 49 -14.25 22.23 2.18
N THR A 50 -15.03 21.21 2.54
CA THR A 50 -15.25 20.88 3.95
C THR A 50 -13.95 20.51 4.66
N VAL A 51 -13.86 20.87 5.94
CA VAL A 51 -12.73 20.49 6.80
C VAL A 51 -12.62 18.97 6.89
N TYR A 52 -13.76 18.28 6.92
CA TYR A 52 -13.82 16.83 6.93
C TYR A 52 -13.11 16.19 5.73
N THR A 53 -13.39 16.66 4.51
CA THR A 53 -12.76 16.13 3.29
C THR A 53 -11.25 16.36 3.30
N ARG A 54 -10.79 17.55 3.72
CA ARG A 54 -9.36 17.84 3.87
C ARG A 54 -8.66 16.95 4.89
N GLN A 55 -9.24 16.79 6.08
CA GLN A 55 -8.69 15.89 7.12
C GLN A 55 -8.67 14.44 6.65
N ARG A 56 -9.69 14.01 5.91
CA ARG A 56 -9.78 12.64 5.41
C ARG A 56 -8.74 12.36 4.33
N ILE A 57 -8.48 13.31 3.43
CA ILE A 57 -7.39 13.23 2.45
C ILE A 57 -6.06 13.10 3.18
N ALA A 58 -5.74 14.02 4.10
CA ALA A 58 -4.46 14.01 4.83
C ALA A 58 -4.20 12.67 5.55
N ARG A 59 -5.21 12.10 6.22
CA ARG A 59 -5.09 10.78 6.88
C ARG A 59 -4.79 9.65 5.90
N LEU A 60 -5.43 9.67 4.72
CA LEU A 60 -5.22 8.63 3.71
C LEU A 60 -3.86 8.77 3.02
N GLU A 61 -3.36 9.99 2.82
CA GLU A 61 -2.01 10.24 2.31
C GLU A 61 -0.94 9.76 3.29
N ALA A 62 -1.12 10.04 4.58
CA ALA A 62 -0.24 9.53 5.64
C ALA A 62 -0.18 8.00 5.66
N LEU A 63 -1.35 7.34 5.55
CA LEU A 63 -1.46 5.89 5.43
C LEU A 63 -0.78 5.33 4.17
N GLN A 64 -0.94 6.01 3.04
CA GLN A 64 -0.31 5.61 1.77
C GLN A 64 1.21 5.71 1.86
N ALA A 65 1.73 6.80 2.43
CA ALA A 65 3.16 7.00 2.62
C ALA A 65 3.77 5.95 3.56
N ALA A 66 3.07 5.59 4.64
CA ALA A 66 3.50 4.51 5.53
C ALA A 66 3.60 3.15 4.84
N LEU A 67 2.62 2.80 3.99
CA LEU A 67 2.63 1.57 3.21
C LEU A 67 3.78 1.52 2.20
N CYS A 68 4.24 2.68 1.71
CA CYS A 68 5.39 2.80 0.82
C CYS A 68 6.75 2.83 1.56
N GLY A 69 6.77 2.66 2.89
CA GLY A 69 8.01 2.62 3.67
C GLY A 69 8.50 3.98 4.17
N PHE A 70 7.62 5.00 4.22
CA PHE A 70 7.89 6.31 4.83
C PHE A 70 7.07 6.46 6.12
N PRO A 71 7.39 5.74 7.20
CA PRO A 71 6.59 5.71 8.43
C PRO A 71 6.49 7.09 9.12
N GLU A 72 7.44 7.99 8.88
CA GLU A 72 7.43 9.36 9.41
C GLU A 72 6.20 10.15 8.97
N ALA A 73 5.59 9.78 7.83
CA ALA A 73 4.39 10.42 7.30
C ALA A 73 3.13 10.20 8.16
N LEU A 74 3.14 9.26 9.12
CA LEU A 74 2.04 9.05 10.07
C LEU A 74 2.06 9.98 11.28
N SER A 75 3.13 10.77 11.46
CA SER A 75 3.36 11.57 12.67
C SER A 75 2.90 13.04 12.61
N ALA A 76 2.17 13.42 11.56
CA ALA A 76 1.61 14.78 11.37
C ALA A 76 0.19 14.92 11.96
#